data_AF-A0A6M3XU43-F1
#
_entry.id   AF-A0A6M3XU43-F1
#
_cell.length_a   1.000
_cell.length_b   1.000
_cell.length_c   1.000
_cell.angle_alpha   90.00
_cell.angle_beta   90.00
_cell.angle_gamma   90.00
#
_symmetry.space_group_name_H-M   'P 1'
#
loop_
_entity.id
_entity.type
_entity.pdbx_description
1 polymer ?
#
loop_
_entity_poly.entity_id
_entity_poly.type
_entity_poly.pdbx_seq_one_letter_code
_entity_poly.pdbx_strand_id
1 'polypeptide(L)'
;MNEEYAIYNPQKKPTEDLPVIYGFNNSKGGGTFLSAVLIAEDGTVLGGHACSSEYFMLGDLGILKDSRPDRHETFKTHYPDGYRMDFVSGEDVETHIKLKKAFELNEKNEPEAKGSQPSVEIEMSE
;
A
#
# COMPACT_ATOMS: atom_id res chain seq x y z
N MET A 1 -6.39 2.67 -24.40
CA MET A 1 -5.02 2.95 -23.90
C MET A 1 -4.63 1.74 -23.09
N ASN A 2 -3.48 1.12 -23.38
CA ASN A 2 -2.93 0.11 -22.48
C ASN A 2 -2.26 0.89 -21.34
N GLU A 3 -2.89 0.91 -20.17
CA GLU A 3 -2.35 1.62 -19.02
C GLU A 3 -1.21 0.78 -18.43
N GLU A 4 0.03 1.24 -18.58
CA GLU A 4 1.21 0.56 -18.04
C GLU A 4 1.43 0.95 -16.57
N TYR A 5 1.83 -0.02 -15.74
CA TYR A 5 2.23 0.23 -14.36
C TYR A 5 3.63 0.85 -14.30
N ALA A 6 3.83 1.72 -13.33
CA ALA A 6 5.08 2.45 -13.17
C ALA A 6 6.20 1.53 -12.68
N ILE A 7 7.38 1.69 -13.28
CA ILE A 7 8.60 0.96 -12.94
C ILE A 7 9.73 1.97 -12.79
N TYR A 8 10.45 1.92 -11.68
CA TYR A 8 11.71 2.62 -11.50
C TYR A 8 12.84 1.58 -11.49
N ASN A 9 13.74 1.64 -12.46
CA ASN A 9 14.81 0.63 -12.60
C ASN A 9 16.11 1.27 -13.10
N PRO A 10 16.81 2.05 -12.25
CA PRO A 10 18.04 2.74 -12.64
C PRO A 10 19.17 1.76 -13.01
N GLN A 11 19.11 0.53 -12.49
CA GLN A 11 20.13 -0.49 -12.68
C GLN A 11 19.84 -1.46 -13.83
N LYS A 12 18.70 -1.30 -14.54
CA LYS A 12 18.27 -2.16 -15.66
C LYS A 12 18.25 -3.65 -15.30
N LYS A 13 17.84 -3.97 -14.07
CA LYS A 13 17.61 -5.35 -13.62
C LYS A 13 16.43 -5.97 -14.38
N PRO A 14 16.33 -7.31 -14.46
CA PRO A 14 15.07 -7.95 -14.84
C PRO A 14 13.92 -7.42 -13.97
N THR A 15 12.77 -7.11 -14.56
CA THR A 15 11.64 -6.49 -13.83
C THR A 15 11.11 -7.43 -12.75
N GLU A 16 11.20 -8.74 -12.96
CA GLU A 16 10.85 -9.77 -11.99
C GLU A 16 11.68 -9.75 -10.71
N ASP A 17 12.92 -9.21 -10.78
CA ASP A 17 13.85 -9.10 -9.65
C ASP A 17 13.65 -7.80 -8.85
N LEU A 18 12.80 -6.89 -9.33
CA LEU A 18 12.49 -5.65 -8.63
C LEU A 18 11.49 -5.91 -7.49
N PRO A 19 11.68 -5.30 -6.31
CA PRO A 19 10.70 -5.34 -5.25
C PRO A 19 9.40 -4.68 -5.70
N VAL A 20 8.29 -5.15 -5.15
CA VAL A 20 6.96 -4.65 -5.51
C VAL A 20 6.44 -3.66 -4.48
N ILE A 21 5.80 -2.59 -4.95
CA ILE A 21 4.93 -1.76 -4.12
C ILE A 21 3.49 -2.04 -4.56
N TYR A 22 2.72 -2.64 -3.65
CA TYR A 22 1.33 -3.01 -3.88
C TYR A 22 0.40 -1.85 -3.52
N GLY A 23 -0.35 -1.35 -4.49
CA GLY A 23 -1.56 -0.58 -4.25
C GLY A 23 -2.76 -1.52 -4.11
N PHE A 24 -3.61 -1.31 -3.12
CA PHE A 24 -4.80 -2.15 -2.96
C PHE A 24 -5.97 -1.40 -2.31
N ASN A 25 -7.17 -1.91 -2.54
CA ASN A 25 -8.37 -1.44 -1.86
C ASN A 25 -8.53 -2.14 -0.51
N ASN A 26 -8.45 -1.36 0.57
CA ASN A 26 -8.56 -1.79 1.95
C ASN A 26 -9.98 -1.65 2.53
N SER A 27 -10.99 -1.30 1.71
CA SER A 27 -12.37 -1.16 2.18
C SER A 27 -13.12 -2.50 2.17
N LYS A 28 -13.82 -2.81 3.27
CA LYS A 28 -14.67 -4.02 3.41
C LYS A 28 -16.07 -3.91 2.77
N GLY A 29 -16.22 -3.09 1.73
CA GLY A 29 -17.50 -2.82 1.04
C GLY A 29 -18.47 -1.88 1.79
N GLY A 30 -19.32 -1.18 1.05
CA GLY A 30 -20.49 -0.44 1.59
C GLY A 30 -20.31 1.05 1.95
N GLY A 31 -19.13 1.64 1.73
CA GLY A 31 -18.87 3.07 1.99
C GLY A 31 -18.94 3.95 0.74
N THR A 32 -19.24 5.24 0.91
CA THR A 32 -19.19 6.26 -0.17
C THR A 32 -17.78 6.48 -0.71
N PHE A 33 -16.76 6.20 0.11
CA PHE A 33 -15.35 6.27 -0.25
C PHE A 33 -14.65 4.95 0.03
N LEU A 34 -13.76 4.58 -0.87
CA LEU A 34 -12.86 3.46 -0.77
C LEU A 34 -11.51 3.90 -0.17
N SER A 35 -10.87 3.03 0.60
CA SER A 35 -9.56 3.25 1.21
C SER A 35 -8.49 2.60 0.37
N ALA A 36 -7.67 3.39 -0.30
CA ALA A 36 -6.55 2.92 -1.11
C ALA A 36 -5.27 2.96 -0.25
N VAL A 37 -4.50 1.88 -0.22
CA VAL A 37 -3.28 1.76 0.59
C VAL A 37 -2.11 1.29 -0.28
N LEU A 38 -0.92 1.80 0.01
CA LEU A 38 0.34 1.37 -0.58
C LEU A 38 1.20 0.67 0.47
N ILE A 39 1.58 -0.57 0.19
CA ILE A 39 2.51 -1.34 1.01
C ILE A 39 3.62 -1.92 0.16
N ALA A 40 4.87 -1.74 0.60
CA ALA A 40 6.04 -2.31 0.00
C ALA A 40 6.13 -3.81 0.27
N GLU A 41 6.84 -4.57 -0.56
CA GLU A 41 7.02 -6.02 -0.40
C GLU A 41 7.67 -6.41 0.94
N ASP A 42 8.45 -5.52 1.54
CA ASP A 42 9.03 -5.68 2.89
C ASP A 42 8.07 -5.34 4.04
N GLY A 43 6.83 -4.96 3.73
CA GLY A 43 5.81 -4.58 4.71
C GLY A 43 5.79 -3.09 5.08
N THR A 44 6.62 -2.23 4.47
CA THR A 44 6.58 -0.79 4.74
C THR A 44 5.35 -0.13 4.12
N VAL A 45 4.53 0.56 4.92
CA VAL A 45 3.41 1.36 4.39
C VAL A 45 3.96 2.66 3.80
N LEU A 46 3.75 2.87 2.50
CA LEU A 46 4.29 4.01 1.76
C LEU A 46 3.25 5.10 1.46
N GLY A 47 2.00 4.88 1.85
CA GLY A 47 0.96 5.90 1.82
C GLY A 47 -0.44 5.33 1.58
N GLY A 48 -1.37 6.24 1.34
CA GLY A 48 -2.74 5.90 0.98
C GLY A 48 -3.50 7.08 0.42
N HIS A 49 -4.73 6.81 0.00
CA HIS A 49 -5.67 7.79 -0.52
C HIS A 49 -7.11 7.35 -0.25
N ALA A 50 -8.03 8.31 -0.10
CA ALA A 50 -9.47 8.02 -0.10
C ALA A 50 -9.98 8.26 -1.52
N CYS A 51 -10.53 7.24 -2.16
CA CYS A 51 -10.90 7.29 -3.57
C CYS A 51 -12.39 6.94 -3.75
N SER A 52 -12.99 7.34 -4.86
CA SER A 52 -14.39 7.02 -5.19
C SER A 52 -14.54 5.70 -5.94
N SER A 53 -13.47 5.17 -6.54
CA SER A 53 -13.48 3.88 -7.25
C SER A 53 -12.07 3.30 -7.37
N GLU A 54 -11.95 1.98 -7.53
CA GLU A 54 -10.66 1.32 -7.79
C GLU A 54 -10.00 1.80 -9.08
N TYR A 55 -10.79 2.16 -10.09
CA TYR A 55 -10.26 2.69 -11.35
C TYR A 55 -9.43 3.96 -11.12
N PHE A 56 -9.93 4.89 -10.30
CA PHE A 56 -9.19 6.12 -9.96
C PHE A 56 -8.01 5.87 -9.00
N MET A 57 -8.08 4.82 -8.17
CA MET A 57 -6.97 4.48 -7.25
C MET A 57 -5.65 4.26 -7.98
N LEU A 58 -5.69 3.63 -9.16
CA LEU A 58 -4.49 3.38 -9.97
C LEU A 58 -3.72 4.68 -10.24
N GLY A 59 -4.45 5.74 -10.61
CA GLY A 59 -3.89 7.07 -10.83
C GLY A 59 -3.44 7.72 -9.51
N ASP A 60 -4.33 7.76 -8.52
CA ASP A 60 -4.12 8.49 -7.25
C ASP A 60 -2.98 7.93 -6.39
N LEU A 61 -2.77 6.61 -6.44
CA LEU A 61 -1.67 5.94 -5.77
C LEU A 61 -0.35 6.01 -6.54
N GLY A 62 -0.35 6.50 -7.78
CA GLY A 62 0.85 6.49 -8.63
C GLY A 62 1.20 5.11 -9.19
N ILE A 63 0.23 4.21 -9.31
CA ILE A 63 0.42 2.90 -9.93
C ILE A 63 0.61 3.07 -11.44
N LEU A 64 -0.21 3.91 -12.07
CA LEU A 64 -0.07 4.20 -13.49
C LEU A 64 1.19 5.01 -13.76
N LYS A 65 1.88 4.66 -14.84
CA LYS A 65 3.05 5.39 -15.31
C LYS A 65 2.71 6.88 -15.47
N ASP A 66 3.60 7.73 -14.95
CA ASP A 66 3.54 9.20 -15.01
C ASP A 66 2.34 9.86 -14.30
N SER A 67 1.48 9.13 -13.58
CA SER A 67 0.28 9.73 -12.97
C SER A 67 0.57 10.58 -11.72
N ARG A 68 1.52 10.16 -10.87
CA ARG A 68 1.85 10.81 -9.59
C ARG A 68 3.36 10.81 -9.31
N PRO A 69 4.15 11.59 -10.06
CA PRO A 69 5.61 11.65 -9.88
C PRO A 69 6.03 12.09 -8.47
N ASP A 70 5.18 12.86 -7.77
CA ASP A 70 5.38 13.29 -6.38
C ASP A 70 5.43 12.10 -5.40
N ARG A 71 4.57 11.09 -5.57
CA ARG A 71 4.56 9.89 -4.73
C ARG A 71 5.84 9.06 -4.91
N HIS A 72 6.35 9.06 -6.14
CA HIS A 72 7.53 8.30 -6.52
C HIS A 72 8.82 8.82 -5.85
N GLU A 73 8.85 10.04 -5.30
CA GLU A 73 9.98 10.54 -4.51
C GLU A 73 10.16 9.73 -3.21
N THR A 74 9.07 9.46 -2.50
CA THR A 74 9.08 8.60 -1.31
C THR A 74 9.45 7.16 -1.67
N PHE A 75 8.91 6.63 -2.77
CA PHE A 75 9.19 5.26 -3.22
C PHE A 75 10.66 5.08 -3.61
N LYS A 76 11.25 6.05 -4.32
CA LYS A 76 12.68 6.04 -4.69
C LYS A 76 13.60 6.16 -3.47
N THR A 77 13.15 6.87 -2.43
CA THR A 77 13.90 6.95 -1.17
C THR A 77 13.91 5.59 -0.46
N HIS A 78 12.79 4.88 -0.47
CA HIS A 78 12.67 3.53 0.11
C HIS A 78 13.41 2.46 -0.72
N TYR A 79 13.28 2.51 -2.05
CA TYR A 79 13.91 1.59 -2.99
C TYR A 79 14.77 2.33 -4.04
N PRO A 80 15.98 2.79 -3.67
CA PRO A 80 16.85 3.54 -4.58
C PRO A 80 17.40 2.69 -5.73
N ASP A 81 17.45 1.37 -5.56
CA ASP A 81 17.92 0.43 -6.58
C ASP A 81 16.84 0.04 -7.60
N GLY A 82 15.59 0.46 -7.37
CA GLY A 82 14.45 0.19 -8.24
C GLY A 82 13.32 -0.57 -7.57
N TYR A 83 12.12 -0.42 -8.14
CA TYR A 83 10.88 -1.09 -7.75
C TYR A 83 9.92 -1.15 -8.94
N ARG A 84 8.87 -1.95 -8.82
CA ARG A 84 7.71 -1.94 -9.70
C ARG A 84 6.43 -1.75 -8.90
N MET A 85 5.49 -1.02 -9.47
CA MET A 85 4.14 -0.91 -8.93
C MET A 85 3.29 -2.10 -9.35
N ASP A 86 2.38 -2.50 -8.49
CA ASP A 86 1.34 -3.50 -8.80
C ASP A 86 0.04 -3.15 -8.07
N PHE A 87 -1.10 -3.54 -8.63
CA PHE A 87 -2.41 -3.29 -8.02
C PHE A 87 -3.16 -4.58 -7.74
N VAL A 88 -3.66 -4.70 -6.51
CA VAL A 88 -4.49 -5.83 -6.08
C VAL A 88 -5.92 -5.32 -5.88
N SER A 89 -6.84 -5.84 -6.67
CA SER A 89 -8.27 -5.51 -6.56
C SER A 89 -8.81 -5.92 -5.19
N GLY A 90 -9.86 -5.26 -4.70
CA GLY A 90 -10.48 -5.62 -3.42
C GLY A 90 -10.94 -7.08 -3.37
N GLU A 91 -11.33 -7.67 -4.50
CA GLU A 91 -11.72 -9.08 -4.61
C GLU A 91 -10.54 -10.03 -4.42
N ASP A 92 -9.33 -9.61 -4.80
CA ASP A 92 -8.11 -10.41 -4.75
C ASP A 92 -7.32 -10.23 -3.45
N VAL A 93 -7.54 -9.15 -2.68
CA VAL A 93 -6.77 -8.86 -1.45
C VAL A 93 -6.73 -10.05 -0.50
N GLU A 94 -7.86 -10.73 -0.30
CA GLU A 94 -7.96 -11.87 0.61
C GLU A 94 -7.30 -13.14 0.09
N THR A 95 -6.91 -13.21 -1.19
CA THR A 95 -6.31 -14.41 -1.80
C THR A 95 -4.89 -14.16 -2.32
N HIS A 96 -4.47 -12.90 -2.43
CA HIS A 96 -3.18 -12.52 -2.99
C HIS A 96 -2.00 -12.85 -2.05
N ILE A 97 -1.34 -13.97 -2.31
CA ILE A 97 -0.28 -14.56 -1.46
C ILE A 97 0.84 -13.57 -1.16
N LYS A 98 1.32 -12.83 -2.18
CA LYS A 98 2.44 -11.90 -1.98
C LYS A 98 2.05 -10.67 -1.15
N LEU A 99 0.80 -10.21 -1.27
CA LEU A 99 0.30 -9.09 -0.48
C LEU A 99 0.12 -9.51 0.99
N LYS A 100 -0.41 -10.71 1.23
CA LYS A 100 -0.47 -11.29 2.59
C LYS A 100 0.90 -11.36 3.25
N LYS A 101 1.92 -11.78 2.51
CA LYS A 101 3.30 -11.82 3.02
C LYS A 101 3.80 -10.41 3.41
N ALA A 102 3.45 -9.39 2.64
CA ALA A 102 3.78 -8.00 3.00
C ALA A 102 3.04 -7.57 4.29
N PHE A 103 1.78 -7.96 4.49
CA PHE A 103 1.07 -7.73 5.76
C PHE A 103 1.75 -8.43 6.95
N GLU A 104 2.13 -9.70 6.81
CA GLU A 104 2.84 -10.43 7.87
C GLU A 104 4.19 -9.78 8.22
N LEU A 105 4.89 -9.21 7.23
CA LEU A 105 6.13 -8.48 7.46
C LEU A 105 5.86 -7.13 8.13
N ASN A 106 4.80 -6.43 7.76
CA ASN A 106 4.36 -5.22 8.44
C ASN A 106 4.08 -5.47 9.93
N GLU A 107 3.30 -6.51 10.24
CA GLU A 107 2.99 -6.91 11.62
C GLU A 107 4.25 -7.25 12.43
N LYS A 108 5.25 -7.88 11.81
CA LYS A 108 6.54 -8.20 12.46
C LYS A 108 7.46 -7.00 12.64
N ASN A 109 7.34 -6.01 11.75
CA ASN A 109 8.16 -4.81 11.73
C ASN A 109 7.58 -3.68 12.61
N GLU A 110 6.39 -3.84 13.19
CA GLU A 110 5.87 -2.93 14.21
C GLU A 110 6.47 -3.27 15.60
N PRO A 111 7.44 -2.49 16.13
CA PRO A 111 7.75 -2.55 17.56
C PRO A 111 6.62 -1.89 18.34
N GLU A 112 5.67 -2.66 18.88
CA GLU A 112 4.69 -2.25 19.92
C GLU A 112 4.18 -0.79 19.86
N ALA A 113 3.92 -0.24 18.68
CA ALA A 113 3.51 1.16 18.55
C ALA A 113 1.99 1.28 18.53
N LYS A 114 1.38 1.06 19.72
CA LYS A 114 0.06 1.53 20.24
C LYS A 114 -0.74 0.44 20.96
N GLY A 115 -0.14 -0.19 21.98
CA GLY A 115 -0.86 -0.82 23.08
C GLY A 115 -0.93 0.10 24.30
N SER A 116 -1.87 1.05 24.35
CA SER A 116 -2.45 1.61 25.59
C SER A 116 -3.46 2.71 25.23
N GLN A 117 -4.73 2.32 25.10
CA GLN A 117 -5.78 3.19 25.63
C GLN A 117 -5.69 3.07 27.16
N PRO A 118 -5.57 4.15 27.95
CA PRO A 118 -5.84 4.04 29.36
C PRO A 118 -7.33 3.67 29.50
N SER A 119 -7.57 2.50 30.10
CA SER A 119 -8.89 2.12 30.61
C SER A 119 -9.32 3.22 31.58
N VAL A 120 -10.33 4.00 31.21
CA VAL A 120 -10.99 4.89 32.18
C VAL A 120 -11.78 3.96 33.10
N GLU A 121 -11.23 3.68 34.28
CA GLU A 121 -12.02 3.19 35.41
C GLU A 121 -12.97 4.33 35.80
N ILE A 122 -14.21 4.23 35.33
CA ILE A 122 -15.30 5.01 35.89
C ILE A 122 -15.65 4.31 37.21
N GLU A 123 -15.10 4.81 38.32
CA GLU A 123 -15.68 4.51 39.63
C GLU A 123 -17.10 5.11 39.64
N MET A 124 -18.07 4.22 39.45
CA MET A 124 -19.45 4.45 39.86
C MET A 124 -19.60 4.00 41.32
N SER A 125 -20.41 4.76 42.05
CA SER A 125 -20.99 4.51 43.39
C SER A 125 -20.16 5.05 44.56
N GLU A 126 -20.73 5.80 45.53
CA GLU A 126 -22.13 6.06 45.93
C GLU A 126 -22.38 7.53 46.31
#